data_AF-A0A6J6P3B6-F1
#
_entry.id   AF-A0A6J6P3B6-F1
#
_cell.length_a   1.000
_cell.length_b   1.000
_cell.length_c   1.000
_cell.angle_alpha   90.00
_cell.angle_beta   90.00
_cell.angle_gamma   90.00
#
_symmetry.space_group_name_H-M   'P 1'
#
loop_
_entity.id
_entity.type
_entity.pdbx_description
1 polymer ?
#
loop_
_entity_poly.entity_id
_entity_poly.type
_entity_poly.pdbx_seq_one_letter_code
_entity_poly.pdbx_strand_id
1 'polypeptide(L)'
;MTTAAPKLLKTIEEPPAGTVFVVLADDVPNDLVTIASRCVRIDLATITDDVVTERLIAEGVAPDRAADAAAAAVGDLGRARLLATDDRLALRRAAWRAVPDRLDGTGARAIETVDDLLAMIEDAMAPLAEAHAAEVAEFAELVAARGERGSGRKQFEDRHKREVRRYRTDEIRAGLTELSRRYRDDLAASPRPVEIAAAIDDIAALATNLVRNPNERLQLVALFTKLGRPRR
;
A
#
# COMPACT_ATOMS: atom_id res chain seq x y z
N MET A 1 -5.32 -23.95 -3.23
CA MET A 1 -5.52 -24.36 -1.83
C MET A 1 -4.27 -25.11 -1.37
N THR A 2 -3.50 -24.49 -0.49
CA THR A 2 -2.14 -24.88 -0.12
C THR A 2 -2.15 -26.11 0.79
N THR A 3 -1.65 -27.25 0.29
CA THR A 3 -1.53 -28.53 1.02
C THR A 3 -0.48 -28.53 2.15
N ALA A 4 0.07 -27.37 2.51
CA ALA A 4 1.16 -27.22 3.48
C ALA A 4 0.66 -26.99 4.92
N ALA A 5 -0.43 -26.25 5.12
CA ALA A 5 -0.90 -25.87 6.47
C ALA A 5 -1.22 -27.08 7.38
N PRO A 6 -1.93 -28.13 6.91
CA PRO A 6 -2.19 -29.32 7.73
C PRO A 6 -0.93 -30.12 8.09
N LYS A 7 0.10 -30.05 7.24
CA LYS A 7 1.37 -30.78 7.45
C LYS A 7 2.25 -30.14 8.51
N LEU A 8 2.11 -28.83 8.72
CA LEU A 8 2.89 -28.08 9.71
C LEU A 8 2.29 -28.17 11.12
N LEU A 9 0.99 -28.50 11.25
CA LEU A 9 0.27 -28.46 12.52
C LEU A 9 0.94 -29.33 13.60
N LYS A 10 1.24 -30.60 13.28
CA LYS A 10 1.84 -31.52 14.25
C LYS A 10 3.21 -31.03 14.75
N THR A 11 3.98 -30.38 13.88
CA THR A 11 5.32 -29.89 14.23
C THR A 11 5.25 -28.60 15.06
N ILE A 12 4.22 -27.78 14.84
CA ILE A 12 3.99 -26.56 15.64
C ILE A 12 3.42 -26.91 17.02
N GLU A 13 2.57 -27.94 17.11
CA GLU A 13 2.04 -28.44 18.39
C GLU A 13 3.12 -29.08 19.27
N GLU A 14 4.03 -29.84 18.67
CA GLU A 14 5.09 -30.57 19.36
C GLU A 14 6.46 -30.20 18.76
N PRO A 15 6.95 -28.96 19.01
CA PRO A 15 8.24 -28.54 18.47
C PRO A 15 9.37 -29.40 19.05
N PRO A 16 10.38 -29.77 18.23
CA PRO A 16 11.58 -30.41 18.76
C PRO A 16 12.24 -29.54 19.83
N ALA A 17 12.91 -30.17 20.81
CA ALA A 17 13.54 -29.47 21.92
C ALA A 17 14.49 -28.36 21.43
N GLY A 18 14.34 -27.15 21.99
CA GLY A 18 15.13 -25.97 21.62
C GLY A 18 14.68 -25.27 20.32
N THR A 19 13.59 -25.69 19.69
CA THR A 19 13.06 -25.06 18.47
C THR A 19 12.01 -24.00 18.81
N VAL A 20 12.14 -22.81 18.22
CA VAL A 20 11.13 -21.74 18.29
C VAL A 20 10.64 -21.43 16.88
N PHE A 21 9.33 -21.45 16.67
CA PHE A 21 8.71 -21.04 15.42
C PHE A 21 8.30 -19.57 15.48
N VAL A 22 8.75 -18.78 14.51
CA VAL A 22 8.26 -17.41 14.29
C VAL A 22 7.50 -17.41 12.97
N VAL A 23 6.18 -17.21 13.05
CA VAL A 23 5.30 -17.17 11.88
C VAL A 23 4.93 -15.71 11.62
N LEU A 24 5.27 -15.23 10.42
CA LEU A 24 4.91 -13.89 9.96
C LEU A 24 3.69 -14.00 9.05
N ALA A 25 2.65 -13.22 9.34
CA ALA A 25 1.44 -13.16 8.55
C ALA A 25 0.84 -11.74 8.59
N ASP A 26 0.51 -11.20 7.42
CA ASP A 26 -0.15 -9.89 7.30
C ASP A 26 -1.65 -9.97 7.63
N ASP A 27 -2.25 -11.15 7.44
CA ASP A 27 -3.63 -11.47 7.83
C ASP A 27 -3.74 -12.97 8.19
N VAL A 28 -4.71 -13.32 9.03
CA VAL A 28 -5.00 -14.70 9.44
C VAL A 28 -6.30 -15.15 8.76
N PRO A 29 -6.26 -15.73 7.55
CA PRO A 29 -7.45 -16.29 6.92
C PRO A 29 -8.00 -17.45 7.75
N ASN A 30 -9.31 -17.74 7.56
CA ASN A 30 -10.00 -18.81 8.30
C ASN A 30 -9.28 -20.16 8.27
N ASP A 31 -8.65 -20.49 7.15
CA ASP A 31 -7.91 -21.74 6.95
C ASP A 31 -6.64 -21.86 7.81
N LEU A 32 -6.14 -20.75 8.38
CA LEU A 32 -4.95 -20.69 9.24
C LEU A 32 -5.28 -20.44 10.72
N VAL A 33 -6.56 -20.34 11.08
CA VAL A 33 -7.01 -20.09 12.47
C VAL A 33 -6.52 -21.18 13.42
N THR A 34 -6.44 -22.43 12.97
CA THR A 34 -5.95 -23.56 13.78
C THR A 34 -4.46 -23.48 14.08
N ILE A 35 -3.66 -22.88 13.20
CA ILE A 35 -2.25 -22.59 13.46
C ILE A 35 -2.15 -21.39 14.39
N ALA A 36 -2.88 -20.31 14.10
CA ALA A 36 -2.86 -19.09 14.90
C ALA A 36 -3.26 -19.34 16.37
N SER A 37 -4.22 -20.24 16.63
CA SER A 37 -4.66 -20.59 17.99
C SER A 37 -3.59 -21.30 18.84
N ARG A 38 -2.48 -21.74 18.22
CA ARG A 38 -1.37 -22.47 18.86
C ARG A 38 -0.10 -21.62 18.95
N CYS A 39 -0.15 -20.38 18.46
CA CYS A 39 0.94 -19.43 18.54
C CYS A 39 0.60 -18.33 19.56
N VAL A 40 1.62 -17.76 20.20
CA VAL A 40 1.47 -16.48 20.88
C VAL A 40 1.33 -15.41 19.82
N ARG A 41 0.19 -14.71 19.80
CA ARG A 41 -0.06 -13.63 18.86
C ARG A 41 0.59 -12.35 19.37
N ILE A 42 1.46 -11.78 18.55
CA ILE A 42 2.06 -10.45 18.77
C ILE A 42 1.57 -9.58 17.62
N ASP A 43 0.62 -8.69 17.91
CA ASP A 43 0.13 -7.73 16.92
C ASP A 43 1.10 -6.55 16.82
N LEU A 44 1.68 -6.37 15.64
CA LEU A 44 2.52 -5.22 15.33
C LEU A 44 1.62 -4.11 14.78
N ALA A 45 1.46 -3.04 15.57
CA ALA A 45 0.77 -1.84 15.12
C ALA A 45 1.62 -1.07 14.09
N THR A 46 0.94 -0.32 13.23
CA THR A 46 1.60 0.64 12.34
C THR A 46 2.37 1.68 13.13
N ILE A 47 3.57 2.03 12.67
CA ILE A 47 4.37 3.09 13.28
C ILE A 47 3.64 4.42 13.07
N THR A 48 3.55 5.25 14.11
CA THR A 48 2.89 6.56 14.01
C THR A 48 3.70 7.52 13.16
N ASP A 49 3.02 8.46 12.49
CA ASP A 49 3.66 9.47 11.65
C ASP A 49 4.71 10.29 12.45
N ASP A 50 4.44 10.57 13.72
CA ASP A 50 5.37 11.29 14.60
C ASP A 50 6.70 10.54 14.78
N VAL A 51 6.62 9.23 15.07
CA VAL A 51 7.81 8.39 15.26
C VAL A 51 8.58 8.24 13.94
N VAL A 52 7.89 8.10 12.82
CA VAL A 52 8.53 8.05 11.48
C VAL A 52 9.22 9.39 11.17
N THR A 53 8.55 10.51 11.44
CA THR A 53 9.07 11.86 11.20
C THR A 53 10.33 12.10 12.02
N GLU A 54 10.29 11.86 13.33
CA GLU A 54 11.45 11.99 14.22
C GLU A 54 12.63 11.13 13.74
N ARG A 55 12.33 9.90 13.31
CA ARG A 55 13.35 8.98 12.82
C ARG A 55 13.99 9.47 11.51
N LEU A 56 13.22 10.00 10.57
CA LEU A 56 13.73 10.54 9.31
C LEU A 56 14.56 11.81 9.54
N ILE A 57 14.13 12.69 10.46
CA ILE A 57 14.90 13.88 10.85
C ILE A 57 16.25 13.47 11.44
N ALA A 58 16.27 12.46 12.32
CA ALA A 58 17.50 11.91 12.88
C ALA A 58 18.43 11.30 11.81
N GLU A 59 17.88 10.86 10.68
CA GLU A 59 18.62 10.37 9.50
C GLU A 59 19.07 11.49 8.55
N GLY A 60 18.77 12.76 8.86
CA GLY A 60 19.22 13.93 8.10
C GLY A 60 18.22 14.45 7.07
N VAL A 61 16.99 13.94 7.05
CA VAL A 61 15.92 14.46 6.18
C VAL A 61 15.40 15.78 6.74
N ALA A 62 15.18 16.78 5.86
CA ALA A 62 14.62 18.07 6.27
C ALA A 62 13.21 17.89 6.92
N PRO A 63 12.85 18.65 7.97
CA PRO A 63 11.63 18.43 8.75
C PRO A 63 10.34 18.37 7.91
N ASP A 64 10.13 19.30 6.99
CA ASP A 64 8.93 19.33 6.14
C ASP A 64 8.86 18.09 5.25
N ARG A 65 10.00 17.67 4.70
CA ARG A 65 10.10 16.48 3.84
C ARG A 65 9.94 15.19 4.63
N ALA A 66 10.43 15.15 5.87
CA ALA A 66 10.22 14.03 6.78
C ALA A 66 8.74 13.86 7.15
N ALA A 67 8.06 14.96 7.47
CA ALA A 67 6.64 14.96 7.77
C ALA A 67 5.80 14.53 6.54
N ASP A 68 6.16 15.02 5.36
CA ASP A 68 5.47 14.65 4.13
C ASP A 68 5.64 13.18 3.76
N ALA A 69 6.87 12.65 3.92
CA ALA A 69 7.16 11.26 3.69
C ALA A 69 6.47 10.35 4.72
N ALA A 70 6.48 10.72 6.00
CA ALA A 70 5.82 9.98 7.07
C ALA A 70 4.30 9.86 6.83
N ALA A 71 3.63 10.96 6.51
CA ALA A 71 2.20 10.97 6.23
C ALA A 71 1.80 10.09 5.04
N ALA A 72 2.70 9.87 4.08
CA ALA A 72 2.49 9.01 2.91
C ALA A 72 3.04 7.57 3.06
N ALA A 73 3.73 7.30 4.16
CA ALA A 73 4.40 6.02 4.42
C ALA A 73 3.46 4.93 4.96
N VAL A 74 2.25 5.29 5.40
CA VAL A 74 1.26 4.33 5.96
C VAL A 74 1.87 3.51 7.10
N GLY A 75 2.73 4.14 7.92
CA GLY A 75 3.42 3.51 9.05
C GLY A 75 4.56 2.54 8.69
N ASP A 76 5.01 2.50 7.44
CA ASP A 76 6.19 1.73 7.00
C ASP A 76 7.42 2.65 6.91
N LEU A 77 8.37 2.48 7.84
CA LEU A 77 9.60 3.28 7.88
C LEU A 77 10.50 3.08 6.65
N GLY A 78 10.53 1.88 6.06
CA GLY A 78 11.29 1.62 4.83
C GLY A 78 10.71 2.41 3.66
N ARG A 79 9.38 2.38 3.52
CA ARG A 79 8.66 3.21 2.55
C ARG A 79 8.88 4.70 2.80
N ALA A 80 8.84 5.14 4.06
CA ALA A 80 9.07 6.54 4.41
C ALA A 80 10.44 7.04 3.93
N ARG A 81 11.50 6.23 4.05
CA ARG A 81 12.84 6.57 3.53
C ARG A 81 12.87 6.71 2.01
N LEU A 82 12.19 5.81 1.29
CA LEU A 82 12.07 5.90 -0.17
C LEU A 82 11.33 7.17 -0.58
N LEU A 83 10.20 7.45 0.06
CA LEU A 83 9.39 8.64 -0.17
C LEU A 83 10.13 9.94 0.19
N ALA A 84 11.00 9.90 1.20
CA ALA A 84 11.87 11.02 1.53
C ALA A 84 12.92 11.31 0.44
N THR A 85 13.09 10.47 -0.58
CA THR A 85 13.94 10.73 -1.75
C THR A 85 13.14 11.03 -3.01
N ASP A 86 11.81 11.01 -2.94
CA ASP A 86 10.91 11.24 -4.07
C ASP A 86 10.52 12.72 -4.20
N ASP A 87 11.09 13.41 -5.17
CA ASP A 87 10.83 14.83 -5.43
C ASP A 87 9.41 15.10 -5.98
N ARG A 88 8.73 14.07 -6.49
CA ARG A 88 7.37 14.19 -7.04
C ARG A 88 6.29 13.81 -6.03
N LEU A 89 6.67 13.40 -4.81
CA LEU A 89 5.72 13.06 -3.75
C LEU A 89 4.72 14.19 -3.47
N ALA A 90 5.23 15.42 -3.31
CA ALA A 90 4.40 16.58 -3.04
C ALA A 90 3.36 16.82 -4.15
N LEU A 91 3.76 16.63 -5.42
CA LEU A 91 2.87 16.75 -6.57
C LEU A 91 1.77 15.68 -6.53
N ARG A 92 2.12 14.42 -6.24
CA ARG A 92 1.12 13.33 -6.15
C ARG A 92 0.13 13.59 -5.02
N ARG A 93 0.60 14.02 -3.85
CA ARG A 93 -0.27 14.35 -2.71
C ARG A 93 -1.21 15.51 -3.04
N ALA A 94 -0.70 16.57 -3.67
CA ALA A 94 -1.53 17.69 -4.12
C ALA A 94 -2.59 17.24 -5.13
N ALA A 95 -2.25 16.33 -6.06
CA ALA A 95 -3.21 15.80 -7.03
C ALA A 95 -4.37 15.04 -6.36
N TRP A 96 -4.09 14.23 -5.33
CA TRP A 96 -5.12 13.56 -4.54
C TRP A 96 -5.98 14.54 -3.74
N ARG A 97 -5.37 15.56 -3.12
CA ARG A 97 -6.09 16.62 -2.39
C ARG A 97 -7.03 17.43 -3.29
N ALA A 98 -6.66 17.63 -4.55
CA ALA A 98 -7.44 18.38 -5.53
C ALA A 98 -8.60 17.58 -6.15
N VAL A 99 -8.73 16.29 -5.87
CA VAL A 99 -9.78 15.44 -6.46
C VAL A 99 -11.19 16.03 -6.30
N PRO A 100 -11.64 16.48 -5.11
CA PRO A 100 -13.01 16.99 -4.96
C PRO A 100 -13.31 18.18 -5.88
N ASP A 101 -12.31 19.02 -6.15
CA ASP A 101 -12.44 20.22 -6.99
C ASP A 101 -12.46 19.88 -8.49
N ARG A 102 -12.01 18.68 -8.86
CA ARG A 102 -11.99 18.19 -10.24
C ARG A 102 -13.27 17.47 -10.65
N LEU A 103 -14.06 16.98 -9.70
CA LEU A 103 -15.23 16.14 -9.96
C LEU A 103 -16.48 17.00 -10.22
N ASP A 104 -17.23 16.67 -11.27
CA ASP A 104 -18.46 17.36 -11.67
C ASP A 104 -19.71 16.45 -11.60
N GLY A 105 -19.55 15.24 -11.07
CA GLY A 105 -20.59 14.22 -10.96
C GLY A 105 -20.78 13.34 -12.21
N THR A 106 -20.02 13.59 -13.28
CA THR A 106 -20.01 12.76 -14.48
C THR A 106 -19.02 11.60 -14.35
N GLY A 107 -19.35 10.47 -14.99
CA GLY A 107 -18.43 9.32 -15.05
C GLY A 107 -17.18 9.59 -15.89
N ALA A 108 -17.29 10.42 -16.94
CA ALA A 108 -16.15 10.80 -17.77
C ALA A 108 -15.08 11.53 -16.95
N ARG A 109 -15.49 12.53 -16.15
CA ARG A 109 -14.56 13.28 -15.32
C ARG A 109 -13.93 12.44 -14.21
N ALA A 110 -14.70 11.50 -13.64
CA ALA A 110 -14.18 10.53 -12.69
C ALA A 110 -13.11 9.62 -13.33
N ILE A 111 -13.35 9.12 -14.55
CA ILE A 111 -12.39 8.29 -15.29
C ILE A 111 -11.10 9.04 -15.57
N GLU A 112 -11.18 10.24 -16.14
CA GLU A 112 -10.00 11.08 -16.41
C GLU A 112 -9.17 11.33 -15.14
N THR A 113 -9.86 11.67 -14.04
CA THR A 113 -9.19 11.94 -12.76
C THR A 113 -8.48 10.71 -12.21
N VAL A 114 -9.08 9.52 -12.33
CA VAL A 114 -8.45 8.27 -11.91
C VAL A 114 -7.26 7.93 -12.80
N ASP A 115 -7.40 8.05 -14.12
CA ASP A 115 -6.34 7.71 -15.06
C ASP A 115 -5.10 8.60 -14.86
N ASP A 116 -5.29 9.90 -14.63
CA ASP A 116 -4.19 10.82 -14.29
C ASP A 116 -3.46 10.42 -13.00
N LEU A 117 -4.21 10.05 -11.94
CA LEU A 117 -3.61 9.64 -10.67
C LEU A 117 -2.84 8.32 -10.80
N LEU A 118 -3.40 7.36 -11.53
CA LEU A 118 -2.73 6.07 -11.77
C LEU A 118 -1.48 6.24 -12.63
N ALA A 119 -1.49 7.14 -13.62
CA ALA A 119 -0.32 7.48 -14.41
C ALA A 119 0.81 8.08 -13.53
N MET A 120 0.46 8.98 -12.59
CA MET A 120 1.45 9.52 -11.64
C MET A 120 2.06 8.44 -10.74
N ILE A 121 1.28 7.43 -10.34
CA ILE A 121 1.75 6.29 -9.54
C ILE A 121 2.66 5.39 -10.37
N GLU A 122 2.33 5.18 -11.64
CA GLU A 122 3.17 4.44 -12.59
C GLU A 122 4.52 5.12 -12.80
N ASP A 123 4.54 6.44 -12.99
CA ASP A 123 5.78 7.22 -13.05
C ASP A 123 6.63 7.06 -11.78
N ALA A 124 6.01 7.07 -10.60
CA ALA A 124 6.70 6.92 -9.32
C ALA A 124 7.31 5.52 -9.12
N MET A 125 6.78 4.50 -9.82
CA MET A 125 7.32 3.14 -9.81
C MET A 125 8.50 2.93 -10.76
N ALA A 126 8.84 3.90 -11.62
CA ALA A 126 9.91 3.73 -12.60
C ALA A 126 11.27 3.33 -11.97
N PRO A 127 11.74 3.95 -10.85
CA PRO A 127 12.99 3.53 -10.21
C PRO A 127 12.96 2.10 -9.68
N LEU A 128 11.80 1.64 -9.19
CA LEU A 128 11.61 0.26 -8.74
C LEU A 128 11.69 -0.72 -9.92
N ALA A 129 11.06 -0.37 -11.04
CA ALA A 129 11.11 -1.17 -12.26
C ALA A 129 12.54 -1.27 -12.83
N GLU A 130 13.30 -0.17 -12.78
CA GLU A 130 14.72 -0.14 -13.16
C GLU A 130 15.58 -1.02 -12.25
N ALA A 131 15.36 -0.97 -10.94
CA ALA A 131 16.06 -1.84 -9.98
C ALA A 131 15.75 -3.33 -10.23
N HIS A 132 14.48 -3.67 -10.47
CA HIS A 132 14.09 -5.04 -10.83
C HIS A 132 14.73 -5.50 -12.13
N ALA A 133 14.80 -4.63 -13.15
CA ALA A 133 15.46 -4.94 -14.41
C ALA A 133 16.97 -5.19 -14.23
N ALA A 134 17.64 -4.40 -13.39
CA ALA A 134 19.05 -4.59 -13.06
C ALA A 134 19.29 -5.93 -12.32
N GLU A 135 18.45 -6.26 -11.33
CA GLU A 135 18.52 -7.55 -10.63
C GLU A 135 18.33 -8.74 -11.57
N VAL A 136 17.41 -8.64 -12.54
CA VAL A 136 17.19 -9.68 -13.56
C VAL A 136 18.42 -9.84 -14.46
N ALA A 137 19.06 -8.74 -14.85
CA ALA A 137 20.27 -8.77 -15.66
C ALA A 137 21.44 -9.42 -14.92
N GLU A 138 21.70 -9.02 -13.67
CA GLU A 138 22.75 -9.61 -12.82
C GLU A 138 22.52 -11.11 -12.61
N PHE A 139 21.27 -11.50 -12.33
CA PHE A 139 20.92 -12.92 -12.19
C PHE A 139 21.16 -13.70 -13.49
N ALA A 140 20.86 -13.12 -14.65
CA ALA A 140 21.11 -13.75 -15.94
C ALA A 140 22.61 -13.95 -16.21
N GLU A 141 23.46 -12.98 -15.85
CA GLU A 141 24.92 -13.12 -15.94
C GLU A 141 25.46 -14.22 -15.02
N LEU A 142 24.98 -14.29 -13.77
CA LEU A 142 25.37 -15.34 -12.82
C LEU A 142 24.97 -16.74 -13.30
N VAL A 143 23.77 -16.89 -13.87
CA VAL A 143 23.30 -18.16 -14.45
C VAL A 143 24.18 -18.57 -15.64
N ALA A 144 24.53 -17.61 -16.51
CA ALA A 144 25.42 -17.88 -17.65
C ALA A 144 26.82 -18.30 -17.19
N ALA A 145 27.34 -17.71 -16.11
CA ALA A 145 28.67 -18.02 -15.58
C ALA A 145 28.73 -19.36 -14.81
N ARG A 146 27.68 -19.75 -14.07
CA ARG A 146 27.67 -20.96 -13.21
C ARG A 146 26.95 -22.18 -13.81
N GLY A 147 26.17 -22.02 -14.87
CA GLY A 147 25.45 -23.13 -15.53
C GLY A 147 24.28 -23.71 -14.71
N GLU A 148 23.84 -23.04 -13.64
CA GLU A 148 22.73 -23.48 -12.80
C GLU A 148 21.38 -23.25 -13.51
N ARG A 149 20.58 -24.32 -13.67
CA ARG A 149 19.28 -24.27 -14.35
C ARG A 149 18.19 -23.72 -13.42
N GLY A 150 17.85 -22.44 -13.59
CA GLY A 150 16.48 -21.90 -13.53
C GLY A 150 15.69 -21.94 -12.20
N SER A 151 16.19 -22.53 -11.12
CA SER A 151 15.43 -22.74 -9.86
C SER A 151 15.12 -21.45 -9.09
N GLY A 152 15.86 -20.36 -9.33
CA GLY A 152 15.63 -19.05 -8.71
C GLY A 152 14.67 -18.14 -9.48
N ARG A 153 14.61 -18.24 -10.82
CA ARG A 153 13.95 -17.22 -11.66
C ARG A 153 12.49 -16.96 -11.29
N LYS A 154 11.73 -18.03 -11.06
CA LYS A 154 10.32 -17.91 -10.65
C LYS A 154 10.16 -17.21 -9.30
N GLN A 155 11.08 -17.43 -8.35
CA GLN A 155 11.04 -16.78 -7.04
C GLN A 155 11.34 -15.28 -7.15
N PHE A 156 12.28 -14.89 -8.02
CA PHE A 156 12.55 -13.48 -8.35
C PHE A 156 11.34 -12.82 -8.99
N GLU A 157 10.78 -13.42 -10.03
CA GLU A 157 9.60 -12.88 -10.73
C GLU A 157 8.38 -12.75 -9.79
N ASP A 158 8.14 -13.74 -8.92
CA ASP A 158 7.06 -13.69 -7.95
C ASP A 158 7.31 -12.62 -6.87
N ARG A 159 8.57 -12.40 -6.45
CA ARG A 159 8.94 -11.31 -5.53
C ARG A 159 8.69 -9.96 -6.16
N HIS A 160 9.21 -9.70 -7.36
CA HIS A 160 9.03 -8.43 -8.08
C HIS A 160 7.55 -8.12 -8.31
N LYS A 161 6.75 -9.11 -8.73
CA LYS A 161 5.30 -8.93 -8.89
C LYS A 161 4.60 -8.56 -7.59
N ARG A 162 5.01 -9.13 -6.44
CA ARG A 162 4.44 -8.77 -5.13
C ARG A 162 4.84 -7.36 -4.72
N GLU A 163 6.09 -7.00 -4.97
CA GLU A 163 6.63 -5.68 -4.62
C GLU A 163 5.95 -4.56 -5.41
N VAL A 164 5.77 -4.74 -6.73
CA VAL A 164 5.01 -3.80 -7.57
C VAL A 164 3.57 -3.66 -7.07
N ARG A 165 2.89 -4.77 -6.80
CA ARG A 165 1.50 -4.74 -6.29
C ARG A 165 1.41 -4.02 -4.95
N ARG A 166 2.37 -4.28 -4.04
CA ARG A 166 2.45 -3.65 -2.74
C ARG A 166 2.66 -2.14 -2.88
N TYR A 167 3.68 -1.72 -3.64
CA TYR A 167 3.97 -0.31 -3.87
C TYR A 167 2.73 0.43 -4.40
N ARG A 168 2.09 -0.13 -5.43
CA ARG A 168 0.90 0.44 -6.05
C ARG A 168 -0.27 0.55 -5.06
N THR A 169 -0.51 -0.49 -4.28
CA THR A 169 -1.56 -0.51 -3.24
C THR A 169 -1.30 0.53 -2.16
N ASP A 170 -0.05 0.66 -1.73
CA ASP A 170 0.38 1.61 -0.70
C ASP A 170 0.26 3.06 -1.19
N GLU A 171 0.60 3.36 -2.46
CA GLU A 171 0.38 4.67 -3.07
C GLU A 171 -1.11 5.05 -3.11
N ILE A 172 -1.98 4.12 -3.51
CA ILE A 172 -3.43 4.36 -3.52
C ILE A 172 -3.94 4.58 -2.09
N ARG A 173 -3.48 3.80 -1.10
CA ARG A 173 -3.86 3.99 0.31
C ARG A 173 -3.40 5.33 0.86
N ALA A 174 -2.18 5.76 0.55
CA ALA A 174 -1.67 7.09 0.89
C ALA A 174 -2.54 8.19 0.25
N GLY A 175 -2.90 8.03 -1.03
CA GLY A 175 -3.80 8.93 -1.74
C GLY A 175 -5.22 9.02 -1.15
N LEU A 176 -5.82 7.89 -0.79
CA LEU A 176 -7.12 7.84 -0.11
C LEU A 176 -7.07 8.47 1.29
N THR A 177 -5.93 8.40 1.97
CA THR A 177 -5.71 9.07 3.26
C THR A 177 -5.68 10.58 3.08
N GLU A 178 -5.00 11.07 2.05
CA GLU A 178 -4.96 12.48 1.67
C GLU A 178 -6.36 13.00 1.28
N LEU A 179 -7.10 12.22 0.49
CA LEU A 179 -8.49 12.52 0.15
C LEU A 179 -9.40 12.56 1.37
N SER A 180 -9.30 11.57 2.27
CA SER A 180 -10.02 11.57 3.56
C SER A 180 -9.70 12.80 4.40
N ARG A 181 -8.45 13.29 4.39
CA ARG A 181 -8.05 14.51 5.09
C ARG A 181 -8.73 15.73 4.49
N ARG A 182 -8.72 15.87 3.15
CA ARG A 182 -9.42 16.95 2.44
C ARG A 182 -10.91 17.01 2.78
N TYR A 183 -11.61 15.88 2.81
CA TYR A 183 -13.02 15.84 3.19
C TYR A 183 -13.24 16.16 4.68
N ARG A 184 -12.34 15.73 5.58
CA ARG A 184 -12.41 16.11 7.01
C ARG A 184 -12.22 17.61 7.22
N ASP A 185 -11.33 18.24 6.46
CA ASP A 185 -11.13 19.70 6.51
C ASP A 185 -12.42 20.43 6.07
N ASP A 186 -13.11 19.94 5.04
CA ASP A 186 -14.41 20.48 4.60
C ASP A 186 -15.54 20.24 5.60
N LEU A 187 -15.49 19.15 6.37
CA LEU A 187 -16.55 18.76 7.31
C LEU A 187 -16.88 19.87 8.29
N ALA A 188 -15.86 20.55 8.82
CA ALA A 188 -16.02 21.60 9.82
C ALA A 188 -16.73 22.86 9.27
N ALA A 189 -16.60 23.13 7.97
CA ALA A 189 -17.12 24.33 7.33
C ALA A 189 -18.39 24.08 6.48
N SER A 190 -18.77 22.81 6.29
CA SER A 190 -19.80 22.45 5.34
C SER A 190 -21.22 22.63 5.88
N PRO A 191 -22.15 23.17 5.07
CA PRO A 191 -23.57 23.18 5.39
C PRO A 191 -24.21 21.78 5.30
N ARG A 192 -23.48 20.77 4.80
CA ARG A 192 -23.96 19.39 4.57
C ARG A 192 -23.00 18.36 5.20
N PRO A 193 -22.80 18.38 6.52
CA PRO A 193 -21.79 17.56 7.19
C PRO A 193 -22.07 16.05 7.10
N VAL A 194 -23.35 15.64 7.04
CA VAL A 194 -23.74 14.23 6.89
C VAL A 194 -23.28 13.67 5.54
N GLU A 195 -23.36 14.45 4.45
CA GLU A 195 -22.89 14.00 3.14
C GLU A 195 -21.37 13.81 3.11
N ILE A 196 -20.63 14.70 3.78
CA ILE A 196 -19.18 14.63 3.90
C ILE A 196 -18.75 13.45 4.78
N ALA A 197 -19.40 13.24 5.92
CA ALA A 197 -19.14 12.08 6.77
C ALA A 197 -19.31 10.77 5.99
N ALA A 198 -20.40 10.66 5.24
CA ALA A 198 -20.64 9.48 4.42
C ALA A 198 -19.65 9.35 3.25
N ALA A 199 -19.04 10.44 2.76
CA ALA A 199 -17.96 10.38 1.78
C ALA A 199 -16.66 9.83 2.39
N ILE A 200 -16.34 10.24 3.62
CA ILE A 200 -15.22 9.70 4.40
C ILE A 200 -15.40 8.19 4.63
N ASP A 201 -16.61 7.76 4.98
CA ASP A 201 -16.92 6.33 5.17
C ASP A 201 -16.70 5.52 3.89
N ASP A 202 -17.09 6.05 2.73
CA ASP A 202 -16.87 5.39 1.43
C ASP A 202 -15.38 5.29 1.07
N ILE A 203 -14.60 6.33 1.37
CA ILE A 203 -13.15 6.32 1.18
C ILE A 203 -12.49 5.27 2.09
N ALA A 204 -12.88 5.21 3.36
CA ALA A 204 -12.38 4.24 4.32
C ALA A 204 -12.76 2.80 3.94
N ALA A 205 -13.97 2.59 3.43
CA ALA A 205 -14.43 1.31 2.91
C ALA A 205 -13.59 0.85 1.72
N LEU A 206 -13.27 1.73 0.77
CA LEU A 206 -12.37 1.40 -0.33
C LEU A 206 -10.96 1.08 0.16
N ALA A 207 -10.39 1.91 1.03
CA ALA A 207 -9.04 1.71 1.56
C ALA A 207 -8.89 0.32 2.20
N THR A 208 -9.89 -0.13 2.95
CA THR A 208 -9.94 -1.46 3.57
C THR A 208 -10.03 -2.58 2.53
N ASN A 209 -10.83 -2.40 1.47
CA ASN A 209 -11.10 -3.43 0.47
C ASN A 209 -10.02 -3.58 -0.62
N LEU A 210 -9.13 -2.59 -0.80
CA LEU A 210 -8.07 -2.63 -1.83
C LEU A 210 -7.21 -3.91 -1.77
N VAL A 211 -6.93 -4.42 -0.57
CA VAL A 211 -6.12 -5.65 -0.39
C VAL A 211 -6.80 -6.88 -0.99
N ARG A 212 -8.14 -6.88 -1.09
CA ARG A 212 -8.92 -8.06 -1.49
C ARG A 212 -9.34 -8.03 -2.96
N ASN A 213 -9.37 -6.86 -3.60
CA ASN A 213 -9.93 -6.70 -4.93
C ASN A 213 -8.89 -6.17 -5.94
N PRO A 214 -8.55 -6.94 -6.99
CA PRO A 214 -7.48 -6.59 -7.91
C PRO A 214 -7.83 -5.45 -8.88
N ASN A 215 -9.10 -5.05 -9.02
CA ASN A 215 -9.48 -4.00 -9.98
C ASN A 215 -9.57 -2.63 -9.29
N GLU A 216 -8.42 -2.10 -8.90
CA GLU A 216 -8.26 -0.78 -8.28
C GLU A 216 -8.86 0.36 -9.11
N ARG A 217 -8.62 0.37 -10.43
CA ARG A 217 -9.10 1.41 -11.33
C ARG A 217 -10.63 1.50 -11.29
N LEU A 218 -11.32 0.37 -11.45
CA LEU A 218 -12.78 0.35 -11.44
C LEU A 218 -13.35 0.82 -10.09
N GLN A 219 -12.71 0.43 -8.98
CA GLN A 219 -13.14 0.84 -7.65
C GLN A 219 -12.93 2.34 -7.41
N LEU A 220 -11.81 2.90 -7.86
CA LEU A 220 -11.55 4.34 -7.79
C LEU A 220 -12.55 5.12 -8.65
N VAL A 221 -12.85 4.65 -9.88
CA VAL A 221 -13.85 5.29 -10.75
C VAL A 221 -15.23 5.26 -10.09
N ALA A 222 -15.62 4.12 -9.50
CA ALA A 222 -16.89 4.01 -8.79
C ALA A 222 -16.96 4.96 -7.58
N LEU A 223 -15.90 5.04 -6.78
CA LEU A 223 -15.79 5.98 -5.66
C LEU A 223 -15.90 7.43 -6.17
N PHE A 224 -15.10 7.83 -7.14
CA PHE A 224 -15.05 9.21 -7.62
C PHE A 224 -16.37 9.63 -8.29
N THR A 225 -17.03 8.73 -9.00
CA THR A 225 -18.38 8.97 -9.52
C THR A 225 -19.38 9.19 -8.38
N LYS A 226 -19.26 8.45 -7.27
CA LYS A 226 -20.12 8.62 -6.09
C LYS A 226 -19.82 9.93 -5.36
N LEU A 227 -18.55 10.31 -5.25
CA LEU A 227 -18.09 11.53 -4.59
C LEU A 227 -18.48 12.80 -5.35
N GLY A 228 -18.46 12.78 -6.69
CA GLY A 228 -18.83 13.93 -7.51
C GLY A 228 -20.34 14.20 -7.58
N ARG A 229 -21.20 13.28 -7.15
CA ARG A 229 -22.64 13.45 -7.18
C ARG A 229 -23.14 14.13 -5.90
N PRO A 230 -24.04 15.13 -6.00
CA PRO A 230 -24.74 15.64 -4.82
C PRO A 230 -25.53 14.49 -4.18
N ARG A 231 -25.33 14.22 -2.89
CA ARG A 231 -26.08 13.18 -2.18
C ARG A 231 -27.47 13.76 -1.87
N ARG A 232 -28.52 13.05 -2.28
CA ARG A 232 -29.92 13.44 -2.07
C ARG A 232 -30.39 13.05 -0.68
#